data_AF-A0A317YRZ6-F1
#
_entry.id   AF-A0A317YRZ6-F1
#
_cell.length_a   1.000
_cell.length_b   1.000
_cell.length_c   1.000
_cell.angle_alpha   90.00
_cell.angle_beta   90.00
_cell.angle_gamma   90.00
#
_symmetry.space_group_name_H-M   'P 1'
#
loop_
_entity.id
_entity.type
_entity.pdbx_description
1 polymer ?
#
loop_
_entity_poly.entity_id
_entity_poly.type
_entity_poly.pdbx_seq_one_letter_code
_entity_poly.pdbx_strand_id
1 'polypeptide(L)'
;MWIYEPFHHRTTKTTVEHLHNLTGIPKMTIYHQEYNGSYNKKLRCFFSKDIPRIKKKQMLNERIKTEDEYWKYSNKYGLYVSNLGRFKTVDGKFKFANDNKGSLNIIANKRRYRAANIVYETFIKTLSPEAHAYPKDSIYYNISVSNLFETTFKNYRVYRRNEGTSKALYLVDSSNNTVEEFVSTTEASAHLNFDRRYIAKLCNKKAVKNDLMFVWVSEYKKSSKEQQKRKGVI
;
A
#
# COMPACT_ATOMS: atom_id res chain seq x y z
N MET A 1 20.09 -1.56 -0.38
CA MET A 1 19.40 -1.70 0.91
C MET A 1 17.99 -2.25 0.69
N TRP A 2 17.47 -2.95 1.68
CA TRP A 2 16.15 -3.56 1.72
C TRP A 2 15.45 -3.22 3.02
N ILE A 3 14.15 -2.97 2.93
CA ILE A 3 13.25 -2.83 4.09
C ILE A 3 12.58 -4.19 4.30
N TYR A 4 12.58 -4.66 5.53
CA TYR A 4 11.80 -5.82 5.96
C TYR A 4 10.73 -5.40 6.95
N GLU A 5 9.48 -5.68 6.61
CA GLU A 5 8.30 -5.35 7.42
C GLU A 5 7.73 -6.64 8.03
N PRO A 6 8.00 -6.94 9.32
CA PRO A 6 7.64 -8.22 9.92
C PRO A 6 6.12 -8.44 10.02
N PHE A 7 5.35 -7.38 10.25
CA PHE A 7 3.89 -7.44 10.40
C PHE A 7 3.15 -7.45 9.06
N HIS A 8 3.76 -6.91 8.01
CA HIS A 8 3.19 -6.88 6.66
C HIS A 8 3.78 -7.98 5.76
N HIS A 9 4.62 -8.88 6.29
CA HIS A 9 5.24 -9.98 5.53
C HIS A 9 5.97 -9.55 4.25
N ARG A 10 6.44 -8.29 4.19
CA ARG A 10 6.95 -7.68 2.96
C ARG A 10 8.45 -7.42 3.05
N THR A 11 9.11 -7.53 1.90
CA THR A 11 10.50 -7.08 1.73
C THR A 11 10.59 -6.21 0.49
N THR A 12 11.02 -4.97 0.65
CA THR A 12 10.99 -3.94 -0.41
C THR A 12 12.39 -3.40 -0.65
N LYS A 13 12.79 -3.31 -1.93
CA LYS A 13 14.08 -2.71 -2.32
C LYS A 13 13.99 -1.19 -2.19
N THR A 14 15.02 -0.55 -1.65
CA THR A 14 15.08 0.91 -1.53
C THR A 14 16.52 1.42 -1.50
N THR A 15 16.68 2.75 -1.46
CA THR A 15 17.94 3.45 -1.22
C THR A 15 17.86 4.28 0.07
N VAL A 16 19.02 4.68 0.59
CA VAL A 16 19.10 5.53 1.80
C VAL A 16 18.56 6.91 1.50
N GLU A 17 18.89 7.47 0.33
CA GLU A 17 18.34 8.73 -0.19
C GLU A 17 16.82 8.70 -0.22
N HIS A 18 16.24 7.63 -0.78
CA HIS A 18 14.80 7.51 -0.90
C HIS A 18 14.12 7.45 0.46
N LEU A 19 14.66 6.66 1.41
CA LEU A 19 14.12 6.58 2.76
C LEU A 19 14.25 7.90 3.52
N HIS A 20 15.39 8.57 3.40
CA HIS A 20 15.61 9.88 4.02
C HIS A 20 14.56 10.89 3.54
N ASN A 21 14.38 11.01 2.22
CA ASN A 21 13.42 11.94 1.63
C ASN A 21 11.97 11.62 2.01
N LEU A 22 11.62 10.33 2.11
CA LEU A 22 10.26 9.91 2.44
C LEU A 22 9.91 10.09 3.92
N THR A 23 10.89 9.88 4.82
CA THR A 23 10.63 9.73 6.26
C THR A 23 11.22 10.84 7.13
N GLY A 24 12.12 11.66 6.56
CA GLY A 24 12.90 12.66 7.26
C GLY A 24 14.00 12.09 8.16
N ILE A 25 14.19 10.76 8.22
CA ILE A 25 15.21 10.14 9.08
C ILE A 25 16.60 10.47 8.52
N PRO A 26 17.54 10.98 9.33
CA PRO A 26 18.89 11.27 8.88
C PRO A 26 19.58 10.04 8.28
N LYS A 27 20.33 10.23 7.19
CA LYS A 27 21.02 9.14 6.48
C LYS A 27 21.90 8.29 7.40
N MET A 28 22.66 8.94 8.29
CA MET A 28 23.51 8.24 9.26
C MET A 28 22.73 7.36 10.22
N THR A 29 21.55 7.78 10.65
CA THR A 29 20.66 6.96 11.49
C THR A 29 20.18 5.72 10.74
N ILE A 30 19.86 5.85 9.44
CA ILE A 30 19.46 4.72 8.60
C ILE A 30 20.60 3.70 8.49
N TYR A 31 21.82 4.16 8.20
CA TYR A 31 23.01 3.29 8.14
C TYR A 31 23.28 2.58 9.48
N HIS A 32 23.18 3.31 10.59
CA HIS A 32 23.36 2.74 11.92
C HIS A 32 22.32 1.66 12.26
N GLN A 33 21.04 1.91 11.92
CA GLN A 33 19.96 0.93 12.10
C GLN A 33 20.13 -0.29 11.21
N GLU A 34 20.61 -0.11 9.96
CA GLU A 34 20.93 -1.21 9.05
C GLU A 34 22.05 -2.08 9.60
N TYR A 35 23.16 -1.47 10.02
CA TYR A 35 24.35 -2.16 10.51
C TYR A 35 24.04 -2.98 11.77
N ASN A 36 23.35 -2.38 12.74
CA ASN A 36 23.01 -3.04 14.00
C ASN A 36 21.81 -3.99 13.88
N GLY A 37 21.08 -3.97 12.77
CA GLY A 37 19.82 -4.69 12.61
C GLY A 37 18.78 -4.26 13.65
N SER A 38 18.71 -2.96 13.94
CA SER A 38 17.81 -2.37 14.92
C SER A 38 16.39 -2.25 14.36
N TYR A 39 15.39 -2.52 15.19
CA TYR A 39 14.00 -2.36 14.81
C TYR A 39 13.61 -0.88 14.82
N ASN A 40 13.14 -0.37 13.68
CA ASN A 40 12.61 0.98 13.59
C ASN A 40 11.14 0.96 14.03
N LYS A 41 10.87 1.42 15.26
CA LYS A 41 9.50 1.45 15.83
C LYS A 41 8.53 2.32 15.02
N LYS A 42 8.99 3.48 14.53
CA LYS A 42 8.16 4.45 13.78
C LYS A 42 7.67 3.88 12.45
N LEU A 43 8.57 3.24 11.70
CA LEU A 43 8.25 2.63 10.40
C LEU A 43 7.85 1.15 10.51
N ARG A 44 7.90 0.61 11.73
CA ARG A 44 7.61 -0.79 12.05
C ARG A 44 8.40 -1.81 11.22
N CYS A 45 9.66 -1.51 10.90
CA CYS A 45 10.47 -2.30 9.97
C CYS A 45 11.94 -2.46 10.41
N PHE A 46 12.68 -3.29 9.68
CA PHE A 46 14.14 -3.39 9.74
C PHE A 46 14.76 -2.95 8.43
N PHE A 47 15.96 -2.39 8.49
CA PHE A 47 16.81 -2.15 7.33
C PHE A 47 17.85 -3.26 7.22
N SER A 48 18.16 -3.67 5.99
CA SER A 48 19.13 -4.72 5.70
C SER A 48 19.89 -4.42 4.42
N LYS A 49 21.20 -4.65 4.41
CA LYS A 49 22.05 -4.54 3.21
C LYS A 49 21.52 -5.39 2.06
N ASP A 50 21.30 -6.68 2.36
CA ASP A 50 20.84 -7.71 1.44
C ASP A 50 19.40 -8.15 1.71
N ILE A 51 18.80 -8.89 0.76
CA ILE A 51 17.46 -9.48 0.92
C ILE A 51 17.49 -10.45 2.12
N PRO A 52 16.75 -10.18 3.21
CA PRO A 52 16.69 -11.11 4.33
C PRO A 52 16.00 -12.41 3.91
N ARG A 53 16.75 -13.50 3.90
CA ARG A 53 16.23 -14.86 3.72
C ARG A 53 15.60 -15.37 5.03
N ILE A 54 15.04 -16.58 5.01
CA ILE A 54 14.26 -17.17 6.12
C ILE A 54 15.00 -17.08 7.46
N LYS A 55 16.24 -17.55 7.56
CA LYS A 55 17.03 -17.52 8.81
C LYS A 55 17.17 -16.10 9.37
N LYS A 56 17.52 -15.13 8.52
CA LYS A 56 17.65 -13.72 8.92
C LYS A 56 16.31 -13.14 9.35
N LYS A 57 15.22 -13.45 8.65
CA LYS A 57 13.86 -13.04 9.05
C LYS A 57 13.49 -13.61 10.43
N GLN A 58 13.82 -14.87 10.72
CA GLN A 58 13.56 -15.48 12.03
C GLN A 58 14.30 -14.73 13.14
N MET A 59 15.60 -14.52 13.00
CA MET A 59 16.42 -13.76 13.97
C MET A 59 15.87 -12.35 14.21
N LEU A 60 15.49 -11.63 13.14
CA LEU A 60 14.91 -10.29 13.28
C LEU A 60 13.56 -10.31 14.00
N ASN A 61 12.73 -11.32 13.76
CA ASN A 61 11.43 -11.46 14.39
C ASN A 61 11.51 -11.77 15.89
N GLU A 62 12.51 -12.54 16.30
CA GLU A 62 12.77 -12.87 17.71
C GLU A 62 13.13 -11.62 18.54
N ARG A 63 13.76 -10.63 17.90
CA ARG A 63 14.12 -9.34 18.55
C ARG A 63 12.91 -8.42 18.77
N ILE A 64 11.78 -8.68 18.11
CA ILE A 64 10.58 -7.85 18.26
C ILE A 64 9.84 -8.28 19.53
N LYS A 65 9.75 -7.36 20.48
CA LYS A 65 8.84 -7.44 21.62
C LYS A 65 7.76 -6.38 21.45
N THR A 66 6.52 -6.81 21.34
CA THR A 66 5.35 -5.92 21.24
C THR A 66 4.46 -6.24 22.44
N GLU A 67 4.10 -5.25 23.23
CA GLU A 67 3.29 -5.44 24.44
C GLU A 67 1.88 -5.92 24.09
N ASP A 68 1.32 -5.44 22.97
CA ASP A 68 -0.02 -5.79 22.50
C ASP A 68 -0.10 -7.12 21.71
N GLU A 69 1.01 -7.85 21.60
CA GLU A 69 1.05 -9.08 20.81
C GLU A 69 0.79 -10.31 21.68
N TYR A 70 -0.35 -10.96 21.44
CA TYR A 70 -0.70 -12.24 22.08
C TYR A 70 -0.84 -13.35 21.04
N TRP A 71 -0.50 -14.57 21.47
CA TRP A 71 -0.40 -15.75 20.63
C TRP A 71 -1.45 -16.78 21.02
N LYS A 72 -2.11 -17.38 20.02
CA LYS A 72 -3.02 -18.52 20.19
C LYS A 72 -2.59 -19.68 19.32
N TYR A 73 -2.70 -20.90 19.84
CA TYR A 73 -2.49 -22.11 19.05
C TYR A 73 -3.76 -22.45 18.27
N SER A 74 -3.61 -22.79 16.99
CA SER A 74 -4.71 -23.23 16.14
C SER A 74 -4.59 -24.71 15.82
N ASN A 75 -5.42 -25.55 16.46
CA ASN A 75 -5.46 -27.00 16.25
C ASN A 75 -5.71 -27.37 14.77
N LYS A 76 -6.61 -26.62 14.10
CA LYS A 76 -6.95 -26.81 12.68
C LYS A 76 -5.74 -26.69 11.76
N TYR A 77 -4.82 -25.78 12.07
CA TYR A 77 -3.70 -25.42 11.20
C TYR A 77 -2.33 -25.90 11.69
N GLY A 78 -2.22 -26.35 12.95
CA GLY A 78 -0.95 -26.80 13.53
C GLY A 78 0.07 -25.67 13.69
N LEU A 79 -0.37 -24.44 13.98
CA LEU A 79 0.48 -23.26 14.08
C LEU A 79 0.06 -22.38 15.26
N TYR A 80 1.03 -21.69 15.87
CA TYR A 80 0.78 -20.55 16.71
C TYR A 80 0.59 -19.31 15.84
N VAL A 81 -0.46 -18.55 16.12
CA VAL A 81 -0.86 -17.36 15.38
C VAL A 81 -0.93 -16.18 16.34
N SER A 82 -0.36 -15.05 15.96
CA SER A 82 -0.47 -13.81 16.74
C SER A 82 -1.60 -12.93 16.21
N ASN A 83 -2.19 -12.12 17.09
CA ASN A 83 -3.22 -11.14 16.74
C ASN A 83 -2.74 -10.11 15.69
N LEU A 84 -1.43 -9.90 15.58
CA LEU A 84 -0.80 -9.04 14.58
C LEU A 84 -0.50 -9.76 13.26
N GLY A 85 -0.97 -11.00 13.11
CA GLY A 85 -0.85 -11.77 11.86
C GLY A 85 0.51 -12.42 11.65
N ARG A 86 1.26 -12.70 12.74
CA ARG A 86 2.51 -13.47 12.69
C ARG A 86 2.28 -14.95 13.00
N PHE A 87 3.18 -15.80 12.53
CA PHE A 87 3.03 -17.26 12.66
C PHE A 87 4.30 -17.90 13.23
N LYS A 88 4.12 -18.92 14.07
CA LYS A 88 5.19 -19.80 14.58
C LYS A 88 4.78 -21.26 14.42
N THR A 89 5.76 -22.13 14.21
CA THR A 89 5.58 -23.58 14.32
C THR A 89 5.41 -23.98 15.79
N VAL A 90 5.02 -25.23 16.02
CA VAL A 90 4.94 -25.82 17.37
C VAL A 90 6.29 -25.69 18.11
N ASP A 91 7.40 -25.88 17.39
CA ASP A 91 8.78 -25.69 17.90
C ASP A 91 9.17 -24.21 18.15
N GLY A 92 8.22 -23.27 18.04
CA GLY A 92 8.45 -21.84 18.27
C GLY A 92 9.14 -21.07 17.14
N LYS A 93 9.54 -21.74 16.04
CA LYS A 93 10.22 -21.10 14.91
C LYS A 93 9.26 -20.25 14.09
N PHE A 94 9.65 -19.02 13.76
CA PHE A 94 8.83 -18.14 12.94
C PHE A 94 8.62 -18.71 11.53
N LYS A 95 7.37 -18.58 11.06
CA LYS A 95 6.92 -18.95 9.73
C LYS A 95 6.34 -17.72 9.03
N PHE A 96 6.60 -17.61 7.73
CA PHE A 96 6.26 -16.41 6.96
C PHE A 96 5.25 -16.75 5.89
N ALA A 97 4.24 -15.89 5.75
CA ALA A 97 3.38 -15.91 4.59
C ALA A 97 4.11 -15.28 3.40
N ASN A 98 3.89 -15.82 2.21
CA ASN A 98 4.43 -15.29 0.97
C ASN A 98 3.29 -14.73 0.13
N ASP A 99 3.56 -13.61 -0.55
CA ASP A 99 2.62 -13.07 -1.51
C ASP A 99 2.54 -13.96 -2.75
N ASN A 100 1.32 -14.27 -3.15
CA ASN A 100 1.00 -14.93 -4.40
C ASN A 100 -0.17 -14.19 -5.05
N LYS A 101 0.16 -13.35 -6.03
CA LYS A 101 -0.80 -12.58 -6.86
C LYS A 101 -1.83 -11.81 -6.02
N GLY A 102 -1.39 -11.14 -4.94
CA GLY A 102 -2.27 -10.31 -4.10
C GLY A 102 -2.96 -11.09 -2.98
N SER A 103 -2.47 -12.29 -2.64
CA SER A 103 -2.91 -13.04 -1.47
C SER A 103 -1.72 -13.58 -0.70
N LEU A 104 -1.65 -13.25 0.60
CA LEU A 104 -0.66 -13.85 1.50
C LEU A 104 -1.04 -15.31 1.76
N ASN A 105 -0.16 -16.22 1.38
CA ASN A 105 -0.34 -17.65 1.57
C ASN A 105 0.79 -18.24 2.42
N ILE A 106 0.43 -19.19 3.28
CA ILE A 106 1.34 -19.92 4.14
C ILE A 106 1.09 -21.42 3.99
N ILE A 107 2.17 -22.20 4.00
CA ILE A 107 2.07 -23.65 3.98
C ILE A 107 1.95 -24.13 5.43
N ALA A 108 0.89 -24.83 5.79
CA ALA A 108 0.69 -25.43 7.11
C ALA A 108 0.17 -26.86 6.91
N ASN A 109 0.58 -27.83 7.74
CA ASN A 109 0.15 -29.23 7.61
C ASN A 109 0.21 -29.79 6.16
N LYS A 110 1.29 -29.51 5.44
CA LYS A 110 1.52 -29.89 4.02
C LYS A 110 0.51 -29.32 3.00
N ARG A 111 -0.36 -28.39 3.41
CA ARG A 111 -1.34 -27.71 2.55
C ARG A 111 -1.09 -26.21 2.51
N ARG A 112 -1.54 -25.56 1.43
CA ARG A 112 -1.45 -24.10 1.27
C ARG A 112 -2.74 -23.45 1.76
N TYR A 113 -2.60 -22.45 2.63
CA TYR A 113 -3.71 -21.69 3.19
C TYR A 113 -3.51 -20.19 3.00
N ARG A 114 -4.62 -19.44 2.92
CA ARG A 114 -4.59 -17.98 3.00
C ARG A 114 -4.30 -17.58 4.44
N ALA A 115 -3.24 -16.78 4.64
CA ALA A 115 -2.80 -16.37 5.97
C ALA A 115 -3.88 -15.59 6.72
N ALA A 116 -4.62 -14.70 6.02
CA ALA A 116 -5.74 -13.96 6.60
C ALA A 116 -6.84 -14.88 7.17
N ASN A 117 -7.17 -15.98 6.47
CA ASN A 117 -8.18 -16.93 6.93
C ASN A 117 -7.75 -17.61 8.23
N ILE A 118 -6.46 -18.00 8.32
CA ILE A 118 -5.92 -18.60 9.54
C ILE A 118 -6.04 -17.65 10.73
N VAL A 119 -5.66 -16.38 10.55
CA VAL A 119 -5.75 -15.37 11.62
C VAL A 119 -7.21 -15.17 12.03
N TYR A 120 -8.11 -14.95 11.06
CA TYR A 120 -9.52 -14.72 11.35
C TYR A 120 -10.16 -15.89 12.10
N GLU A 121 -9.97 -17.12 11.63
CA GLU A 121 -10.57 -18.30 12.27
C GLU A 121 -9.98 -18.62 13.64
N THR A 122 -8.72 -18.24 13.90
CA THR A 122 -8.08 -18.47 15.20
C THR A 122 -8.57 -17.51 16.28
N PHE A 123 -8.99 -16.30 15.90
CA PHE A 123 -9.34 -15.25 16.87
C PHE A 123 -10.80 -14.82 16.87
N ILE A 124 -11.53 -14.98 15.76
CA ILE A 124 -12.88 -14.44 15.59
C ILE A 124 -13.90 -15.57 15.53
N LYS A 125 -14.01 -16.27 14.39
CA LYS A 125 -14.92 -17.41 14.20
C LYS A 125 -14.55 -18.19 12.94
N THR A 126 -15.06 -19.41 12.83
CA THR A 126 -14.98 -20.21 11.61
C THR A 126 -15.61 -19.46 10.43
N LEU A 127 -14.94 -19.48 9.27
CA LEU A 127 -15.44 -18.86 8.05
C LEU A 127 -16.59 -19.67 7.45
N SER A 128 -17.55 -18.96 6.86
CA SER A 128 -18.60 -19.53 6.01
C SER A 128 -17.98 -20.23 4.79
N PRO A 129 -18.60 -21.30 4.24
CA PRO A 129 -18.02 -22.11 3.16
C PRO A 129 -17.57 -21.30 1.93
N GLU A 130 -18.27 -20.21 1.59
CA GLU A 130 -17.99 -19.36 0.43
C GLU A 130 -17.24 -18.06 0.78
N ALA A 131 -16.97 -17.83 2.06
CA ALA A 131 -16.39 -16.59 2.55
C ALA A 131 -14.89 -16.72 2.84
N HIS A 132 -14.21 -15.59 2.79
CA HIS A 132 -12.82 -15.46 3.18
C HIS A 132 -12.62 -14.23 4.05
N ALA A 133 -11.53 -14.23 4.79
CA ALA A 133 -11.11 -13.06 5.55
C ALA A 133 -10.39 -12.08 4.62
N TYR A 134 -10.82 -10.82 4.66
CA TYR A 134 -10.19 -9.73 3.91
C TYR A 134 -9.85 -8.54 4.82
N PRO A 135 -8.80 -7.77 4.50
CA PRO A 135 -8.45 -6.52 5.18
C PRO A 135 -9.47 -5.40 4.94
N LYS A 136 -9.86 -4.67 5.98
CA LYS A 136 -10.76 -3.50 5.91
C LYS A 136 -10.09 -2.32 5.20
N ASP A 137 -8.80 -2.12 5.41
CA ASP A 137 -8.00 -1.07 4.76
C ASP A 137 -7.62 -1.38 3.29
N SER A 138 -8.07 -2.50 2.74
CA SER A 138 -7.71 -2.98 1.40
C SER A 138 -6.21 -3.26 1.18
N ILE A 139 -5.40 -3.27 2.23
CA ILE A 139 -3.98 -3.63 2.19
C ILE A 139 -3.86 -5.14 2.48
N TYR A 140 -3.73 -5.95 1.42
CA TYR A 140 -3.66 -7.43 1.50
C TYR A 140 -2.61 -7.99 2.46
N TYR A 141 -1.63 -7.18 2.82
CA TYR A 141 -0.53 -7.53 3.71
C TYR A 141 -0.82 -7.25 5.18
N ASN A 142 -1.79 -6.39 5.50
CA ASN A 142 -2.21 -6.07 6.87
C ASN A 142 -3.30 -7.05 7.33
N ILE A 143 -2.85 -8.21 7.80
CA ILE A 143 -3.72 -9.30 8.25
C ILE A 143 -3.90 -9.34 9.78
N SER A 144 -3.80 -8.18 10.44
CA SER A 144 -4.09 -8.06 11.87
C SER A 144 -5.56 -8.33 12.17
N VAL A 145 -5.87 -8.93 13.32
CA VAL A 145 -7.24 -9.34 13.69
C VAL A 145 -8.22 -8.17 13.64
N SER A 146 -7.83 -7.00 14.14
CA SER A 146 -8.66 -5.79 14.14
C SER A 146 -9.00 -5.29 12.74
N ASN A 147 -8.14 -5.58 11.76
CA ASN A 147 -8.30 -5.18 10.37
C ASN A 147 -9.00 -6.23 9.50
N LEU A 148 -9.36 -7.40 10.01
CA LEU A 148 -10.00 -8.45 9.21
C LEU A 148 -11.52 -8.45 9.35
N PHE A 149 -12.20 -8.79 8.26
CA PHE A 149 -13.63 -9.11 8.25
C PHE A 149 -13.93 -10.22 7.24
N GLU A 150 -15.03 -10.93 7.47
CA GLU A 150 -15.50 -12.01 6.61
C GLU A 150 -16.38 -11.45 5.48
N THR A 151 -16.08 -11.85 4.24
CA THR A 151 -16.94 -11.55 3.09
C THR A 151 -16.62 -12.47 1.90
N THR A 152 -17.42 -12.41 0.84
CA THR A 152 -17.13 -13.09 -0.43
C THR A 152 -16.22 -12.23 -1.30
N PHE A 153 -15.51 -12.85 -2.26
CA PHE A 153 -14.65 -12.11 -3.18
C PHE A 153 -15.43 -11.05 -4.00
N LYS A 154 -16.65 -11.38 -4.41
CA LYS A 154 -17.54 -10.46 -5.15
C LYS A 154 -17.83 -9.20 -4.33
N ASN A 155 -18.24 -9.37 -3.08
CA ASN A 155 -18.57 -8.27 -2.20
C ASN A 155 -17.33 -7.45 -1.82
N TYR A 156 -16.20 -8.12 -1.57
CA TYR A 156 -14.94 -7.44 -1.30
C TYR A 156 -14.48 -6.55 -2.45
N ARG A 157 -14.67 -6.98 -3.70
CA ARG A 157 -14.32 -6.19 -4.89
C ARG A 157 -15.16 -4.92 -5.00
N VAL A 158 -16.42 -4.96 -4.56
CA VAL A 158 -17.29 -3.77 -4.48
C VAL A 158 -16.87 -2.87 -3.32
N TYR A 159 -16.60 -3.47 -2.15
CA TYR A 159 -16.13 -2.76 -0.95
C TYR A 159 -14.85 -1.95 -1.22
N ARG A 160 -13.90 -2.52 -1.97
CA ARG A 160 -12.62 -1.89 -2.29
C ARG A 160 -12.74 -0.59 -3.09
N ARG A 161 -13.95 -0.19 -3.54
CA ARG A 161 -14.28 1.02 -4.32
C ARG A 161 -13.09 1.45 -5.18
N ASN A 162 -13.05 1.01 -6.44
CA ASN A 162 -12.10 1.55 -7.40
C ASN A 162 -12.13 3.08 -7.31
N GLU A 163 -11.14 3.69 -6.66
CA GLU A 163 -10.95 5.13 -6.73
C GLU A 163 -10.85 5.42 -8.22
N GLY A 164 -11.85 6.12 -8.75
CA GLY A 164 -11.97 6.33 -10.18
C GLY A 164 -10.66 6.90 -10.70
N THR A 165 -10.17 6.38 -11.82
CA THR A 165 -9.01 6.94 -12.52
C THR A 165 -9.32 8.29 -13.18
N SER A 166 -10.46 8.90 -12.84
CA SER A 166 -10.89 10.21 -13.29
C SER A 166 -9.89 11.25 -12.84
N LYS A 167 -9.19 11.83 -13.81
CA LYS A 167 -8.36 13.01 -13.61
C LYS A 167 -9.19 14.25 -13.88
N ALA A 168 -9.28 15.12 -12.88
CA ALA A 168 -9.86 16.44 -13.07
C ALA A 168 -9.01 17.25 -14.06
N LEU A 169 -9.68 18.12 -14.82
CA LEU A 169 -9.07 18.98 -15.82
C LEU A 169 -9.71 20.37 -15.81
N TYR A 170 -8.93 21.37 -16.21
CA TYR A 170 -9.36 22.74 -16.42
C TYR A 170 -9.44 23.03 -17.90
N LEU A 171 -10.41 23.85 -18.27
CA LEU A 171 -10.41 24.60 -19.52
C LEU A 171 -9.87 25.99 -19.20
N VAL A 172 -8.78 26.39 -19.84
CA VAL A 172 -8.12 27.69 -19.60
C VAL A 172 -8.08 28.53 -20.86
N ASP A 173 -8.18 29.84 -20.71
CA ASP A 173 -8.07 30.82 -21.79
C ASP A 173 -6.60 31.18 -22.11
N SER A 174 -6.41 32.02 -23.14
CA SER A 174 -5.10 32.54 -23.54
C SER A 174 -4.41 33.41 -22.48
N SER A 175 -5.16 33.92 -21.50
CA SER A 175 -4.66 34.68 -20.35
C SER A 175 -4.36 33.78 -19.13
N ASN A 176 -4.46 32.46 -19.29
CA ASN A 176 -4.35 31.44 -18.25
C ASN A 176 -5.43 31.51 -17.17
N ASN A 177 -6.56 32.17 -17.39
CA ASN A 177 -7.68 32.10 -16.45
C ASN A 177 -8.43 30.78 -16.64
N THR A 178 -8.86 30.19 -15.53
CA THR A 178 -9.75 29.03 -15.55
C THR A 178 -11.13 29.45 -16.02
N VAL A 179 -11.55 28.94 -17.18
CA VAL A 179 -12.87 29.16 -17.76
C VAL A 179 -13.87 28.18 -17.16
N GLU A 180 -13.52 26.89 -17.13
CA GLU A 180 -14.34 25.84 -16.54
C GLU A 180 -13.50 24.77 -15.85
N GLU A 181 -14.10 24.14 -14.84
CA GLU A 181 -13.53 23.02 -14.10
C GLU A 181 -14.36 21.76 -14.31
N PHE A 182 -13.69 20.66 -14.64
CA PHE A 182 -14.33 19.35 -14.77
C PHE A 182 -13.65 18.34 -13.85
N VAL A 183 -14.45 17.52 -13.18
CA VAL A 183 -14.00 16.41 -12.33
C VAL A 183 -13.42 15.27 -13.20
N SER A 184 -13.78 15.18 -14.48
CA SER A 184 -13.22 14.19 -15.41
C SER A 184 -13.34 14.54 -16.90
N THR A 185 -12.61 13.81 -17.76
CA THR A 185 -12.80 13.87 -19.22
C THR A 185 -14.17 13.37 -19.67
N THR A 186 -14.83 12.51 -18.88
CA THR A 186 -16.19 12.04 -19.17
C THR A 186 -17.21 13.15 -18.97
N GLU A 187 -17.06 13.92 -17.89
CA GLU A 187 -17.90 15.08 -17.61
C GLU A 187 -17.70 16.19 -18.65
N ALA A 188 -16.45 16.52 -18.95
CA ALA A 188 -16.12 17.48 -20.02
C ALA A 188 -16.66 17.04 -21.39
N SER A 189 -16.63 15.73 -21.67
CA SER A 189 -17.19 15.15 -22.90
C SER A 189 -18.70 15.32 -22.98
N ALA A 190 -19.41 15.13 -21.87
CA ALA A 190 -20.86 15.31 -21.79
C ALA A 190 -21.28 16.79 -21.87
N HIS A 191 -20.52 17.69 -21.24
CA HIS A 191 -20.82 19.13 -21.27
C HIS A 191 -20.50 19.79 -22.62
N LEU A 192 -19.36 19.43 -23.23
CA LEU A 192 -18.85 20.09 -24.43
C LEU A 192 -19.12 19.31 -25.72
N ASN A 193 -19.79 18.14 -25.62
CA ASN A 193 -20.06 17.24 -26.74
C ASN A 193 -18.81 16.84 -27.56
N PHE A 194 -17.65 16.76 -26.92
CA PHE A 194 -16.41 16.26 -27.52
C PHE A 194 -16.14 14.81 -27.15
N ASP A 195 -15.39 14.07 -27.97
CA ASP A 195 -14.91 12.73 -27.60
C ASP A 195 -13.93 12.84 -26.40
N ARG A 196 -14.17 12.07 -25.34
CA ARG A 196 -13.31 12.01 -24.14
C ARG A 196 -11.83 11.74 -24.46
N ARG A 197 -11.54 10.91 -25.47
CA ARG A 197 -10.17 10.56 -25.92
C ARG A 197 -9.52 11.76 -26.60
N TYR A 198 -10.31 12.55 -27.32
CA TYR A 198 -9.86 13.78 -27.92
C TYR A 198 -9.48 14.82 -26.85
N ILE A 199 -10.32 15.03 -25.83
CA ILE A 199 -10.02 15.92 -24.69
C ILE A 199 -8.74 15.47 -23.97
N ALA A 200 -8.60 14.17 -23.67
CA ALA A 200 -7.40 13.63 -23.03
C ALA A 200 -6.13 13.86 -23.89
N LYS A 201 -6.24 13.72 -25.22
CA LYS A 201 -5.15 14.00 -26.15
C LYS A 201 -4.76 15.47 -26.13
N LEU A 202 -5.72 16.40 -26.06
CA LEU A 202 -5.46 17.83 -25.94
C LEU A 202 -4.72 18.16 -24.64
N CYS A 203 -5.17 17.60 -23.51
CA CYS A 203 -4.49 17.77 -22.22
C CYS A 203 -3.03 17.31 -22.28
N ASN A 204 -2.77 16.13 -22.86
CA ASN A 204 -1.42 15.57 -22.92
C ASN A 204 -0.51 16.30 -23.91
N LYS A 205 -1.06 16.81 -25.01
CA LYS A 205 -0.30 17.54 -26.04
C LYS A 205 -0.12 19.02 -25.72
N LYS A 206 -0.81 19.55 -24.70
CA LYS A 206 -0.82 20.97 -24.36
C LYS A 206 -1.18 21.83 -25.57
N ALA A 207 -2.16 21.37 -26.35
CA ALA A 207 -2.56 22.02 -27.58
C ALA A 207 -3.62 23.10 -27.29
N VAL A 208 -3.40 24.29 -27.84
CA VAL A 208 -4.37 25.40 -27.83
C VAL A 208 -5.28 25.29 -29.04
N LYS A 209 -6.57 25.50 -28.85
CA LYS A 209 -7.56 25.51 -29.93
C LYS A 209 -8.59 26.61 -29.65
N ASN A 210 -8.76 27.54 -30.59
CA ASN A 210 -9.67 28.68 -30.45
C ASN A 210 -9.43 29.46 -29.14
N ASP A 211 -8.17 29.77 -28.84
CA ASP A 211 -7.74 30.46 -27.61
C ASP A 211 -8.06 29.73 -26.28
N LEU A 212 -8.51 28.47 -26.36
CA LEU A 212 -8.80 27.63 -25.21
C LEU A 212 -7.86 26.43 -25.17
N MET A 213 -7.55 25.98 -23.95
CA MET A 213 -6.65 24.87 -23.71
C MET A 213 -7.19 23.97 -22.59
N PHE A 214 -7.18 22.67 -22.83
CA PHE A 214 -7.46 21.71 -21.77
C PHE A 214 -6.17 21.35 -21.04
N VAL A 215 -6.18 21.38 -19.70
CA VAL A 215 -5.00 21.09 -18.88
C VAL A 215 -5.39 20.23 -17.68
N TRP A 216 -4.56 19.25 -17.33
CA TRP A 216 -4.76 18.48 -16.11
C TRP A 216 -4.58 19.37 -14.87
N VAL A 217 -5.52 19.31 -13.91
CA VAL A 217 -5.48 20.13 -12.68
C VAL A 217 -4.16 19.96 -11.91
N SER A 218 -3.66 18.72 -11.84
CA SER A 218 -2.42 18.39 -11.15
C SER A 218 -1.17 18.97 -11.82
N GLU A 219 -1.20 19.18 -13.14
CA GLU A 219 -0.11 19.81 -13.89
C GLU A 219 -0.19 21.33 -13.80
N TYR A 220 -1.39 21.90 -14.00
CA TYR A 220 -1.62 23.33 -13.91
C TYR A 220 -1.19 23.90 -12.55
N LYS A 221 -1.64 23.27 -11.45
CA LYS A 221 -1.27 23.69 -10.09
C LYS A 221 0.24 23.59 -9.80
N LYS A 222 0.97 22.69 -10.45
CA LYS A 222 2.43 22.61 -10.32
C LYS A 222 3.10 23.77 -11.04
N SER A 223 2.70 24.04 -12.28
CA SER A 223 3.24 25.13 -13.08
C SER A 223 2.97 26.50 -12.45
N SER A 224 1.79 26.74 -11.88
CA SER A 224 1.48 28.00 -11.19
C SER A 224 2.37 28.22 -9.95
N LYS A 225 2.61 27.17 -9.17
CA LYS A 225 3.52 27.22 -8.00
C LYS A 225 4.97 27.49 -8.41
N GLU A 226 5.45 26.86 -9.48
CA GLU A 226 6.79 27.12 -10.02
C GLU A 226 6.94 28.55 -10.54
N GLN A 227 5.91 29.11 -11.18
CA GLN A 227 5.91 30.50 -11.62
C GLN A 227 5.90 31.51 -10.46
N GLN A 228 5.12 31.26 -9.41
CA GLN A 228 5.11 32.10 -8.20
C GLN A 228 6.47 32.11 -7.49
N LYS A 229 7.13 30.95 -7.42
CA LYS A 229 8.48 30.82 -6.87
C LYS A 229 9.52 31.58 -7.71
N ARG A 230 9.40 31.56 -9.04
CA ARG A 230 10.28 32.34 -9.93
C ARG A 230 10.04 33.85 -9.85
N LYS A 231 8.82 34.28 -9.50
CA LYS A 231 8.46 35.69 -9.30
C LYS A 231 8.73 36.19 -7.87
N GLY A 232 9.30 35.36 -6.99
CA GLY A 232 9.65 35.75 -5.61
C GLY A 232 8.44 36.01 -4.69
N VAL A 233 7.25 35.51 -5.05
CA VAL A 233 6.01 35.72 -4.29
C VAL A 233 5.83 34.64 -3.20
N ILE A 234 6.58 33.54 -3.29
CA ILE A 234 6.65 32.43 -2.32
C ILE A 234 8.10 31.94 -2.25
#